data_AF-A0A9E4ZM83-F1
#
_entry.id   AF-A0A9E4ZM83-F1
#
_cell.length_a   1.000
_cell.length_b   1.000
_cell.length_c   1.000
_cell.angle_alpha   90.00
_cell.angle_beta   90.00
_cell.angle_gamma   90.00
#
_symmetry.space_group_name_H-M   'P 1'
#
loop_
_entity.id
_entity.type
_entity.pdbx_description
1 polymer ?
#
loop_
_entity_poly.entity_id
_entity_poly.type
_entity_poly.pdbx_seq_one_letter_code
_entity_poly.pdbx_strand_id
1 'polypeptide(L)'
;MHESLRQIVHLTFGLGIAGFVLLFDRDIVLSVLMLALFVGFILSDAISRGYTIPVVSPIIAGLERRDAVPGKGALFFTLGALFCIVFFTKEIAFVGLVALSLLDSVTTLAGLRFGRTRIYNHKSLEGTLAGFAVTAAALCLLLPPGIALMTAAAAAIAELVSPVDDNLVVPVVACLALTLLL
;
A
#
# COMPACT_ATOMS: atom_id res chain seq x y z
N MET A 1 -8.17 -2.67 18.83
CA MET A 1 -9.01 -1.63 18.20
C MET A 1 -8.25 -0.74 17.20
N HIS A 2 -6.91 -0.56 17.31
CA HIS A 2 -6.16 0.35 16.42
C HIS A 2 -5.81 -0.21 15.02
N GLU A 3 -5.72 -1.54 14.87
CA GLU A 3 -5.32 -2.17 13.60
C GLU A 3 -6.32 -1.93 12.46
N SER A 4 -7.62 -2.05 12.75
CA SER A 4 -8.68 -1.83 11.76
C SER A 4 -8.74 -0.37 11.30
N LEU A 5 -8.57 0.59 12.22
CA LEU A 5 -8.52 2.01 11.90
C LEU A 5 -7.31 2.31 11.01
N ARG A 6 -6.12 1.77 11.34
CA ARG A 6 -4.94 1.94 10.49
C ARG A 6 -5.19 1.42 9.08
N GLN A 7 -5.82 0.25 8.95
CA GLN A 7 -6.11 -0.30 7.63
C GLN A 7 -7.15 0.50 6.85
N ILE A 8 -8.15 1.09 7.52
CA ILE A 8 -9.08 2.03 6.87
C ILE A 8 -8.34 3.28 6.36
N VAL A 9 -7.46 3.85 7.19
CA VAL A 9 -6.65 5.02 6.82
C VAL A 9 -5.69 4.66 5.68
N HIS A 10 -5.07 3.48 5.72
CA HIS A 10 -4.20 2.97 4.67
C HIS A 10 -4.94 2.87 3.33
N LEU A 11 -6.10 2.20 3.33
CA LEU A 11 -6.94 2.05 2.14
C LEU A 11 -7.38 3.40 1.58
N THR A 12 -7.89 4.30 2.42
CA THR A 12 -8.37 5.61 1.96
C THR A 12 -7.24 6.51 1.47
N PHE A 13 -6.12 6.56 2.18
CA PHE A 13 -4.94 7.33 1.76
C PHE A 13 -4.36 6.77 0.46
N GLY A 14 -4.23 5.45 0.36
CA GLY A 14 -3.68 4.79 -0.81
C GLY A 14 -4.55 4.95 -2.06
N LEU A 15 -5.87 4.78 -1.94
CA LEU A 15 -6.81 5.09 -3.02
C LEU A 15 -6.83 6.59 -3.36
N GLY A 16 -6.64 7.47 -2.38
CA GLY A 16 -6.47 8.91 -2.59
C GLY A 16 -5.25 9.23 -3.44
N ILE A 17 -4.10 8.62 -3.14
CA ILE A 17 -2.87 8.76 -3.95
C ILE A 17 -3.09 8.16 -5.35
N ALA A 18 -3.70 6.99 -5.46
CA ALA A 18 -4.01 6.39 -6.76
C ALA A 18 -4.90 7.33 -7.61
N GLY A 19 -5.97 7.87 -7.02
CA GLY A 19 -6.82 8.86 -7.68
C GLY A 19 -6.05 10.12 -8.09
N PHE A 20 -5.16 10.63 -7.23
CA PHE A 20 -4.31 11.77 -7.53
C PHE A 20 -3.36 11.49 -8.71
N VAL A 21 -2.74 10.30 -8.75
CA VAL A 21 -1.92 9.83 -9.88
C VAL A 21 -2.70 9.85 -11.19
N LEU A 22 -3.96 9.40 -11.16
CA LEU A 22 -4.80 9.33 -12.35
C LEU A 22 -5.19 10.73 -12.86
N LEU A 23 -5.53 11.64 -11.94
CA LEU A 23 -6.12 12.94 -12.27
C LEU A 23 -5.12 14.04 -12.64
N PHE A 24 -3.89 13.99 -12.13
CA PHE A 24 -2.89 15.06 -12.30
C PHE A 24 -1.73 14.64 -13.18
N ASP A 25 -1.06 15.60 -13.81
CA ASP A 25 0.10 15.33 -14.65
C ASP A 25 1.26 14.70 -13.89
N ARG A 26 2.05 13.89 -14.59
CA ARG A 26 3.15 13.11 -14.00
C ARG A 26 4.12 13.99 -13.21
N ASP A 27 4.46 15.17 -13.72
CA ASP A 27 5.42 16.08 -13.08
C ASP A 27 4.87 16.66 -11.77
N ILE A 28 3.56 16.96 -11.74
CA ILE A 28 2.87 17.42 -10.53
C ILE A 28 2.84 16.29 -9.50
N VAL A 29 2.48 15.08 -9.93
CA VAL A 29 2.42 13.90 -9.08
C VAL A 29 3.79 13.61 -8.45
N LEU A 30 4.85 13.59 -9.27
CA LEU A 30 6.22 13.40 -8.80
C LEU A 30 6.62 14.48 -7.80
N SER A 31 6.38 15.75 -8.11
CA SER A 31 6.73 16.87 -7.23
C SER A 31 6.04 16.77 -5.87
N VAL A 32 4.74 16.45 -5.86
CA VAL A 32 3.96 16.31 -4.63
C VAL A 32 4.40 15.10 -3.82
N LEU A 33 4.62 13.93 -4.45
CA LEU A 33 5.09 12.73 -3.75
C LEU A 33 6.50 12.92 -3.18
N MET A 34 7.41 13.57 -3.90
CA MET A 34 8.75 13.90 -3.39
C MET A 34 8.68 14.85 -2.21
N LEU A 35 7.86 15.92 -2.30
CA LEU A 35 7.67 16.85 -1.19
C LEU A 35 7.07 16.16 0.02
N ALA A 36 6.04 15.33 -0.17
CA ALA A 36 5.41 14.56 0.89
C ALA A 36 6.40 13.59 1.56
N LEU A 37 7.23 12.91 0.78
CA LEU A 37 8.27 12.02 1.30
C LEU A 37 9.32 12.79 2.10
N PHE A 38 9.79 13.94 1.59
CA PHE A 38 10.78 14.79 2.26
C PHE A 38 10.25 15.36 3.58
N VAL A 39 9.06 15.96 3.55
CA VAL A 39 8.40 16.48 4.76
C VAL A 39 8.12 15.35 5.75
N GLY A 40 7.60 14.22 5.27
CA GLY A 40 7.35 13.04 6.10
C GLY A 40 8.62 12.53 6.79
N PHE A 41 9.75 12.52 6.10
CA PHE A 41 11.04 12.11 6.65
C PHE A 41 11.51 13.07 7.76
N ILE A 42 11.40 14.39 7.55
CA ILE A 42 11.71 15.40 8.58
C ILE A 42 10.83 15.22 9.82
N LEU A 43 9.52 15.02 9.62
CA LEU A 43 8.59 14.80 10.73
C LEU A 43 8.91 13.50 11.49
N SER A 44 9.23 12.43 10.76
CA SER A 44 9.64 11.15 11.32
C SER A 44 10.91 11.26 12.17
N ASP A 45 11.96 11.92 11.65
CA ASP A 45 13.20 12.16 12.38
C ASP A 45 12.99 13.03 13.63
N ALA A 46 12.21 14.11 13.52
CA ALA A 46 11.89 14.97 14.66
C ALA A 46 11.16 14.19 15.77
N ILE A 47 10.15 13.41 15.43
CA ILE A 47 9.39 12.62 16.42
C ILE A 47 10.27 11.51 17.02
N SER A 48 11.13 10.88 16.21
CA SER A 48 12.08 9.86 16.67
C SER A 48 13.10 10.42 17.67
N ARG A 49 13.43 11.71 17.57
CA ARG A 49 14.29 12.45 18.52
C ARG A 49 13.56 12.94 19.77
N GLY A 50 12.25 12.68 19.89
CA GLY A 50 11.44 13.08 21.04
C GLY A 50 10.77 14.46 20.92
N TYR A 51 10.81 15.10 19.75
CA TYR A 51 10.03 16.32 19.53
C TYR A 51 8.53 15.98 19.43
N THR A 52 7.71 16.74 20.13
CA THR A 52 6.24 16.64 20.04
C THR A 52 5.73 17.74 19.12
N ILE A 53 5.21 17.34 17.96
CA ILE A 53 4.62 18.25 16.98
C ILE A 53 3.11 18.24 17.22
N PRO A 54 2.50 19.38 17.56
CA PRO A 54 1.06 19.47 17.73
C PRO A 54 0.33 18.90 16.52
N VAL A 55 -0.76 18.16 16.74
CA VAL A 55 -1.57 17.47 15.70
C VAL A 55 -0.89 16.25 15.07
N VAL A 56 0.38 16.35 14.63
CA VAL A 56 1.07 15.25 13.91
C VAL A 56 1.44 14.09 14.84
N SER A 57 2.04 14.38 16.00
CA SER A 57 2.47 13.33 16.93
C SER A 57 1.30 12.46 17.44
N PRO A 58 0.12 13.01 17.81
CA PRO A 58 -1.05 12.20 18.16
C PRO A 58 -1.56 11.30 17.04
N ILE A 59 -1.54 11.78 15.79
CA ILE A 59 -1.99 10.99 14.63
C ILE A 59 -1.05 9.81 14.40
N ILE A 60 0.27 10.05 14.39
CA ILE A 60 1.27 8.99 14.21
C ILE A 60 1.18 7.98 15.37
N ALA A 61 1.09 8.45 16.62
CA ALA A 61 0.96 7.58 17.78
C ALA A 61 -0.33 6.73 17.76
N GLY A 62 -1.41 7.22 17.15
CA GLY A 62 -2.68 6.49 17.01
C GLY A 62 -2.68 5.47 15.87
N LEU A 63 -1.81 5.63 14.88
CA LEU A 63 -1.75 4.80 13.67
C LEU A 63 -0.62 3.76 13.71
N GLU A 64 0.39 3.94 14.55
CA GLU A 64 1.54 3.05 14.60
C GLU A 64 1.46 1.96 15.67
N ARG A 65 2.18 0.86 15.39
CA ARG A 65 2.40 -0.21 16.38
C ARG A 65 3.39 0.29 17.42
N ARG A 66 3.28 -0.24 18.65
CA ARG A 66 4.24 0.04 19.72
C ARG A 66 5.65 -0.31 19.22
N ASP A 67 6.61 0.60 19.46
CA ASP A 67 8.02 0.50 19.08
C ASP A 67 8.35 0.54 17.56
N ALA A 68 7.39 0.94 16.72
CA ALA A 68 7.66 1.22 15.31
C ALA A 68 8.32 2.60 15.10
N VAL A 69 9.07 2.75 14.00
CA VAL A 69 9.61 4.04 13.57
C VAL A 69 8.46 4.97 13.15
N PRO A 70 8.34 6.18 13.71
CA PRO A 70 7.33 7.20 13.38
C PRO A 70 7.08 7.38 11.88
N GLY A 71 5.84 7.19 11.44
CA GLY A 71 5.40 7.35 10.06
C GLY A 71 5.91 6.29 9.06
N LYS A 72 6.55 5.19 9.49
CA LYS A 72 7.25 4.25 8.59
C LYS A 72 6.34 3.74 7.45
N GLY A 73 5.12 3.33 7.77
CA GLY A 73 4.18 2.80 6.77
C GLY A 73 3.83 3.82 5.69
N ALA A 74 3.59 5.07 6.08
CA ALA A 74 3.28 6.16 5.13
C ALA A 74 4.50 6.54 4.28
N LEU A 75 5.70 6.56 4.88
CA LEU A 75 6.95 6.78 4.16
C LEU A 75 7.20 5.70 3.11
N PHE A 76 7.03 4.43 3.49
CA PHE A 76 7.25 3.31 2.58
C PHE A 76 6.20 3.25 1.49
N PHE A 77 4.92 3.53 1.80
CA PHE A 77 3.88 3.66 0.78
C PHE A 77 4.23 4.76 -0.22
N THR A 78 4.59 5.95 0.26
CA THR A 78 4.93 7.10 -0.60
C THR A 78 6.16 6.79 -1.46
N LEU A 79 7.16 6.10 -0.90
CA LEU A 79 8.35 5.68 -1.63
C LEU A 79 8.02 4.63 -2.71
N GLY A 80 7.17 3.65 -2.40
CA GLY A 80 6.66 2.68 -3.36
C GLY A 80 5.88 3.33 -4.50
N ALA A 81 5.00 4.29 -4.17
CA ALA A 81 4.27 5.08 -5.15
C ALA A 81 5.19 5.92 -6.05
N LEU A 82 6.19 6.57 -5.46
CA LEU A 82 7.18 7.34 -6.21
C LEU A 82 7.94 6.44 -7.18
N PHE A 83 8.40 5.27 -6.72
CA PHE A 83 9.04 4.28 -7.58
C PHE A 83 8.13 3.89 -8.75
N CYS A 84 6.87 3.57 -8.48
CA CYS A 84 5.92 3.20 -9.52
C CYS A 84 5.74 4.31 -10.58
N ILE A 85 5.63 5.57 -10.17
CA ILE A 85 5.44 6.70 -11.12
C ILE A 85 6.72 7.03 -11.90
N VAL A 86 7.90 6.78 -11.32
CA VAL A 86 9.18 7.00 -11.99
C VAL A 86 9.43 5.95 -13.09
N PHE A 87 9.11 4.68 -12.82
CA PHE A 87 9.48 3.58 -13.70
C PHE A 87 8.36 3.07 -14.62
N PHE A 88 7.09 3.36 -14.31
CA PHE A 88 5.94 2.88 -15.08
C PHE A 88 5.08 4.04 -15.59
N THR A 89 4.17 3.74 -16.52
CA THR A 89 3.19 4.73 -16.99
C THR A 89 2.20 5.05 -15.87
N LYS A 90 1.53 6.20 -15.97
CA LYS A 90 0.57 6.66 -14.96
C LYS A 90 -0.56 5.64 -14.75
N GLU A 91 -1.02 5.02 -15.82
CA GLU A 91 -2.10 4.04 -15.82
C GLU A 91 -1.66 2.77 -15.07
N ILE A 92 -0.46 2.27 -15.35
CA ILE A 92 0.10 1.09 -14.67
C ILE A 92 0.33 1.38 -13.19
N ALA A 93 0.92 2.53 -12.87
CA ALA A 93 1.16 2.95 -11.49
C ALA A 93 -0.14 3.15 -10.71
N PHE A 94 -1.16 3.74 -11.34
CA PHE A 94 -2.51 3.85 -10.76
C PHE A 94 -3.05 2.49 -10.34
N VAL A 95 -3.03 1.51 -11.25
CA VAL A 95 -3.54 0.17 -10.96
C VAL A 95 -2.70 -0.53 -9.89
N GLY A 96 -1.37 -0.40 -9.93
CA GLY A 96 -0.48 -0.97 -8.91
C GLY A 96 -0.76 -0.43 -7.50
N LEU A 97 -1.08 0.87 -7.38
CA LEU A 97 -1.44 1.50 -6.11
C LEU A 97 -2.83 1.11 -5.63
N VAL A 98 -3.79 0.94 -6.54
CA VAL A 98 -5.10 0.35 -6.20
C VAL A 98 -4.92 -1.07 -5.67
N ALA A 99 -4.08 -1.88 -6.33
CA ALA A 99 -3.79 -3.24 -5.91
C ALA A 99 -3.16 -3.28 -4.51
N LEU A 100 -2.13 -2.47 -4.23
CA LEU A 100 -1.54 -2.36 -2.89
C LEU A 100 -2.58 -1.99 -1.84
N SER A 101 -3.34 -0.92 -2.09
CA SER A 101 -4.29 -0.36 -1.12
C SER A 101 -5.38 -1.35 -0.73
N LEU A 102 -5.92 -2.08 -1.71
CA LEU A 102 -6.95 -3.09 -1.47
C LEU A 102 -6.37 -4.36 -0.85
N LEU A 103 -5.25 -4.85 -1.38
CA LEU A 103 -4.69 -6.12 -0.98
C LEU A 103 -4.25 -6.11 0.48
N ASP A 104 -3.40 -5.18 0.91
CA ASP A 104 -2.89 -5.13 2.30
C ASP A 104 -4.05 -4.95 3.31
N SER A 105 -4.96 -4.02 3.00
CA SER A 105 -6.06 -3.70 3.89
C SER A 105 -7.07 -4.83 4.02
N VAL A 106 -7.46 -5.48 2.92
CA VAL A 106 -8.40 -6.60 2.96
C VAL A 106 -7.74 -7.83 3.56
N THR A 107 -6.50 -8.16 3.17
CA THR A 107 -5.75 -9.30 3.75
C THR A 107 -5.66 -9.16 5.26
N THR A 108 -5.30 -7.97 5.76
CA THR A 108 -5.20 -7.71 7.20
C THR A 108 -6.57 -7.76 7.89
N LEU A 109 -7.60 -7.06 7.38
CA LEU A 109 -8.91 -6.99 8.02
C LEU A 109 -9.60 -8.36 8.07
N ALA A 110 -9.57 -9.10 6.96
CA ALA A 110 -10.12 -10.45 6.90
C ALA A 110 -9.31 -11.42 7.78
N GLY A 111 -7.98 -11.30 7.79
CA GLY A 111 -7.12 -12.11 8.66
C GLY A 111 -7.33 -11.87 10.15
N LEU A 112 -7.67 -10.65 10.56
CA LEU A 112 -8.03 -10.35 11.96
C LEU A 112 -9.38 -10.95 12.35
N ARG A 113 -10.36 -10.96 11.44
CA ARG A 113 -11.74 -11.36 11.74
C ARG A 113 -11.99 -12.85 11.53
N PHE A 114 -11.36 -13.44 10.52
CA PHE A 114 -11.63 -14.80 10.05
C PHE A 114 -10.37 -15.67 9.97
N GLY A 115 -9.18 -15.12 10.21
CA GLY A 115 -7.91 -15.84 10.08
C GLY A 115 -7.77 -16.94 11.12
N ARG A 116 -8.02 -18.18 10.70
CA ARG A 116 -7.89 -19.39 11.52
C ARG A 116 -6.64 -20.16 11.14
N THR A 117 -6.38 -20.26 9.84
CA THR A 117 -5.28 -21.06 9.30
C THR A 117 -4.07 -20.18 9.05
N ARG A 118 -3.03 -20.30 9.90
CA ARG A 118 -1.76 -19.58 9.69
C ARG A 118 -0.93 -20.30 8.62
N ILE A 119 -0.35 -19.51 7.72
CA ILE A 119 0.46 -20.01 6.61
C ILE A 119 1.91 -19.56 6.78
N TYR A 120 2.31 -18.46 6.15
CA TYR A 120 3.66 -17.93 6.16
C TYR A 120 3.68 -16.51 6.73
N ASN A 121 4.78 -16.13 7.38
CA ASN A 121 5.00 -14.81 7.98
C ASN A 121 3.84 -14.33 8.88
N HIS A 122 3.24 -15.26 9.65
CA HIS A 122 2.06 -15.04 10.49
C HIS A 122 0.78 -14.58 9.76
N LYS A 123 0.78 -14.51 8.42
CA LYS A 123 -0.41 -14.25 7.61
C LYS A 123 -1.35 -15.46 7.65
N SER A 124 -2.65 -15.20 7.52
CA SER A 124 -3.69 -16.23 7.50
C SER A 124 -4.13 -16.53 6.08
N LEU A 125 -4.40 -17.80 5.78
CA LEU A 125 -4.91 -18.23 4.48
C LEU A 125 -6.23 -17.53 4.12
N GLU A 126 -7.14 -17.40 5.08
CA GLU A 126 -8.43 -16.72 4.87
C GLU A 126 -8.24 -15.24 4.52
N GLY A 127 -7.28 -14.58 5.17
CA GLY A 127 -6.87 -13.21 4.86
C GLY A 127 -6.35 -13.08 3.43
N THR A 128 -5.33 -13.87 3.07
CA THR A 128 -4.71 -13.82 1.73
C THR A 128 -5.71 -14.14 0.62
N LEU A 129 -6.59 -15.13 0.80
CA LEU A 129 -7.63 -15.45 -0.18
C LEU A 129 -8.66 -14.33 -0.33
N ALA A 130 -9.09 -13.70 0.78
CA ALA A 130 -10.00 -12.57 0.75
C ALA A 130 -9.35 -11.35 0.07
N GLY A 131 -8.10 -11.04 0.40
CA GLY A 131 -7.33 -9.97 -0.20
C GLY A 131 -7.16 -10.16 -1.71
N PHE A 132 -6.76 -11.36 -2.13
CA PHE A 132 -6.69 -11.73 -3.55
C PHE A 132 -8.05 -11.57 -4.24
N ALA A 133 -9.12 -12.14 -3.69
CA ALA A 133 -10.44 -12.14 -4.33
C ALA A 133 -11.00 -10.72 -4.51
N VAL A 134 -10.91 -9.87 -3.47
CA VAL A 134 -11.40 -8.49 -3.53
C VAL A 134 -10.53 -7.65 -4.48
N THR A 135 -9.21 -7.80 -4.41
CA THR A 135 -8.29 -7.08 -5.30
C THR A 135 -8.53 -7.48 -6.75
N ALA A 136 -8.61 -8.78 -7.05
CA ALA A 136 -8.90 -9.28 -8.39
C ALA A 136 -10.25 -8.76 -8.91
N ALA A 137 -11.30 -8.80 -8.09
CA ALA A 137 -12.62 -8.27 -8.47
C ALA A 137 -12.56 -6.77 -8.81
N ALA A 138 -11.84 -5.97 -8.02
CA ALA A 138 -11.65 -4.55 -8.31
C ALA A 138 -10.82 -4.32 -9.59
N LEU A 139 -9.75 -5.10 -9.78
CA LEU A 139 -8.92 -5.00 -10.99
C LEU A 139 -9.68 -5.42 -12.26
N CYS A 140 -10.61 -6.37 -12.18
CA CYS A 140 -11.47 -6.75 -13.29
C CYS A 140 -12.39 -5.61 -13.79
N LEU A 141 -12.63 -4.58 -12.97
CA LEU A 141 -13.36 -3.38 -13.40
C LEU A 141 -12.49 -2.44 -14.24
N LEU A 142 -11.17 -2.58 -14.17
CA LEU A 142 -10.18 -1.72 -14.81
C LEU A 142 -9.48 -2.41 -15.99
N LEU A 143 -9.45 -3.74 -16.01
CA LEU A 143 -8.62 -4.55 -16.89
C LEU A 143 -9.35 -5.81 -17.39
N PRO A 144 -8.90 -6.42 -18.49
CA PRO A 144 -9.37 -7.74 -18.91
C PRO A 144 -9.23 -8.78 -17.78
N PRO A 145 -10.22 -9.68 -17.57
CA PRO A 145 -10.24 -10.56 -16.41
C PRO A 145 -8.99 -11.42 -16.23
N GLY A 146 -8.41 -11.92 -17.32
CA GLY A 146 -7.18 -12.72 -17.25
C GLY A 146 -5.98 -11.93 -16.71
N ILE A 147 -5.81 -10.68 -17.16
CA ILE A 147 -4.73 -9.81 -16.70
C ILE A 147 -4.96 -9.43 -15.25
N ALA A 148 -6.18 -9.03 -14.88
CA ALA A 148 -6.56 -8.67 -13.52
C ALA A 148 -6.27 -9.80 -12.51
N LEU A 149 -6.67 -11.04 -12.84
CA LEU A 149 -6.44 -12.21 -11.99
C LEU A 149 -4.94 -12.51 -11.82
N MET A 150 -4.17 -12.46 -12.91
CA MET A 150 -2.72 -12.73 -12.87
C MET A 150 -1.97 -11.65 -12.08
N THR A 151 -2.32 -10.38 -12.25
CA THR A 151 -1.75 -9.27 -11.49
C THR A 151 -2.08 -9.37 -10.01
N ALA A 152 -3.35 -9.63 -9.65
CA ALA A 152 -3.74 -9.80 -8.25
C ALA A 152 -3.06 -11.02 -7.60
N ALA A 153 -2.90 -12.11 -8.35
CA ALA A 153 -2.21 -13.31 -7.86
C ALA A 153 -0.72 -13.03 -7.62
N ALA A 154 -0.04 -12.37 -8.56
CA ALA A 154 1.36 -11.99 -8.41
C ALA A 154 1.57 -11.08 -7.20
N ALA A 155 0.70 -10.08 -7.02
CA ALA A 155 0.71 -9.18 -5.87
C ALA A 155 0.48 -9.92 -4.54
N ALA A 156 -0.51 -10.81 -4.46
CA ALA A 156 -0.82 -11.60 -3.26
C ALA A 156 0.29 -12.59 -2.90
N ILE A 157 0.93 -13.21 -3.90
CA ILE A 157 2.10 -14.07 -3.68
C ILE A 157 3.26 -13.24 -3.13
N ALA A 158 3.54 -12.07 -3.73
CA ALA A 158 4.60 -11.20 -3.27
C ALA A 158 4.36 -10.72 -1.83
N GLU A 159 3.16 -10.28 -1.50
CA GLU A 159 2.75 -9.92 -0.13
C GLU A 159 2.95 -11.09 0.84
N LEU A 160 2.67 -12.32 0.41
CA LEU A 160 2.80 -13.49 1.26
C LEU A 160 4.26 -13.87 1.53
N VAL A 161 5.12 -13.87 0.50
CA VAL A 161 6.48 -14.45 0.60
C VAL A 161 7.58 -13.42 0.84
N SER A 162 7.33 -12.14 0.59
CA SER A 162 8.35 -11.11 0.68
C SER A 162 8.82 -10.88 2.12
N PRO A 163 10.14 -10.85 2.38
CA PRO A 163 10.69 -10.40 3.66
C PRO A 163 10.74 -8.87 3.78
N VAL A 164 10.51 -8.14 2.69
CA VAL A 164 10.49 -6.68 2.61
C VAL A 164 9.06 -6.18 2.80
N ASP A 165 8.92 -4.96 3.33
CA ASP A 165 7.64 -4.31 3.61
C ASP A 165 6.70 -4.28 2.40
N ASP A 166 5.44 -4.68 2.61
CA ASP A 166 4.42 -4.84 1.58
C ASP A 166 4.19 -3.56 0.78
N ASN A 167 4.33 -2.39 1.42
CA ASN A 167 4.16 -1.08 0.79
C ASN A 167 5.18 -0.76 -0.31
N LEU A 168 6.35 -1.41 -0.27
CA LEU A 168 7.40 -1.26 -1.28
C LEU A 168 7.29 -2.31 -2.37
N VAL A 169 6.84 -3.52 -2.03
CA VAL A 169 6.94 -4.69 -2.90
C VAL A 169 5.67 -4.90 -3.72
N VAL A 170 4.51 -4.86 -3.08
CA VAL A 170 3.22 -5.15 -3.71
C VAL A 170 2.93 -4.25 -4.92
N PRO A 171 3.06 -2.90 -4.85
CA PRO A 171 2.71 -2.06 -6.00
C PRO A 171 3.70 -2.25 -7.14
N VAL A 172 4.97 -2.52 -6.84
CA VAL A 172 6.02 -2.76 -7.85
C VAL A 172 5.78 -4.08 -8.57
N VAL A 173 5.50 -5.16 -7.83
CA VAL A 173 5.18 -6.46 -8.44
C VAL A 173 3.90 -6.38 -9.27
N ALA A 174 2.88 -5.66 -8.79
CA ALA A 174 1.67 -5.43 -9.58
C ALA A 174 1.97 -4.67 -10.88
N CYS A 175 2.77 -3.60 -10.83
CA CYS A 175 3.17 -2.84 -12.01
C CYS A 175 3.98 -3.68 -13.00
N LEU A 176 4.93 -4.49 -12.51
CA LEU A 176 5.72 -5.40 -13.34
C LEU A 176 4.83 -6.45 -14.02
N ALA A 177 3.93 -7.08 -13.27
CA ALA A 177 2.98 -8.05 -13.82
C ALA A 177 2.11 -7.42 -14.92
N LEU A 178 1.58 -6.21 -14.70
CA LEU A 178 0.80 -5.50 -15.71
C LEU A 178 1.61 -5.17 -16.95
N THR A 179 2.84 -4.68 -16.79
CA THR A 179 3.72 -4.32 -17.91
C THR A 179 4.08 -5.54 -18.77
N LEU A 180 4.14 -6.73 -18.19
CA LEU A 180 4.43 -7.97 -18.92
C LEU A 180 3.20 -8.59 -19.60
N LEU A 181 1.99 -8.24 -19.14
CA LEU A 181 0.74 -8.85 -19.59
C LEU A 181 -0.05 -7.96 -20.57
N LEU A 182 0.25 -6.67 -20.63
CA LEU A 182 -0.30 -5.68 -21.57
C LEU A 182 0.57 -5.57 -22.82
#